data_AF-A0A0G1ZFC9-F1
#
_entry.id   AF-A0A0G1ZFC9-F1
#
_cell.length_a   1.000
_cell.length_b   1.000
_cell.length_c   1.000
_cell.angle_alpha   90.00
_cell.angle_beta   90.00
_cell.angle_gamma   90.00
#
_symmetry.space_group_name_H-M   'P 1'
#
loop_
_entity.id
_entity.type
_entity.pdbx_description
1 polymer ?
#
loop_
_entity_poly.entity_id
_entity_poly.type
_entity_poly.pdbx_seq_one_letter_code
_entity_poly.pdbx_strand_id
1 'polypeptide(L)'
;MELEQQTKRPLVETYAVPILIVAIGAGFLAISGGLTSRSDLLSDAQFSELQERVMTSGGVELPVVWGDLGRRLVETGAIDDTKWGELYGTLSEAEKLLLDGDNPERMRITRENAPYLLNLFWAFGLANKNPILEDKKGMMNPAYGGAGGFASTGGWILSRGDPMEHYNTHSLVTLTEAQQELIDKISRGIYRPCCDNPTHFPDCNHGMAMLGFLELMVSQGASESEMWEAALAVNSFWFPDTYLTIATYMLQRGTLWKDVDAREVLGRDYSSASGYARVASEVQSQGGQGSSCGV
;
A
#
# COMPACT_ATOMS: atom_id res chain seq x y z
N MET A 1 37.88 48.86 -24.21
CA MET A 1 36.89 49.20 -25.25
C MET A 1 36.63 47.92 -26.01
N GLU A 2 35.69 47.14 -25.47
CA GLU A 2 34.34 46.91 -26.03
C GLU A 2 34.38 45.70 -26.97
N LEU A 3 34.15 44.50 -26.42
CA LEU A 3 32.85 43.82 -26.25
C LEU A 3 32.36 43.23 -27.58
N GLU A 4 32.67 41.95 -27.76
CA GLU A 4 32.05 41.06 -28.74
C GLU A 4 30.54 40.99 -28.50
N GLN A 5 29.76 41.37 -29.52
CA GLN A 5 28.33 41.17 -29.56
C GLN A 5 28.03 39.71 -29.90
N GLN A 6 27.71 38.93 -28.87
CA GLN A 6 27.16 37.60 -29.02
C GLN A 6 25.67 37.69 -29.38
N THR A 7 25.37 37.01 -30.48
CA THR A 7 24.09 36.70 -31.13
C THR A 7 22.84 36.60 -30.24
N LYS A 8 21.80 37.37 -30.60
CA LYS A 8 20.41 37.14 -30.20
C LYS A 8 19.74 36.12 -31.12
N ARG A 9 19.17 35.04 -30.55
CA ARG A 9 17.87 34.44 -30.95
C ARG A 9 17.39 33.52 -29.82
N PRO A 10 16.15 33.67 -29.32
CA PRO A 10 15.61 32.80 -28.28
C PRO A 10 15.02 31.54 -28.92
N LEU A 11 15.52 30.37 -28.52
CA LEU A 11 14.85 29.10 -28.73
C LEU A 11 14.07 28.77 -27.46
N VAL A 12 12.80 29.18 -27.46
CA VAL A 12 11.79 28.61 -26.55
C VAL A 12 11.46 27.24 -27.14
N GLU A 13 12.19 26.22 -26.71
CA GLU A 13 11.75 24.83 -26.89
C GLU A 13 10.73 24.51 -25.79
N THR A 14 9.47 24.60 -26.20
CA THR A 14 8.31 24.18 -25.45
C THR A 14 8.38 22.66 -25.24
N TYR A 15 8.92 22.21 -24.11
CA TYR A 15 8.71 20.84 -23.66
C TYR A 15 7.25 20.71 -23.22
N ALA A 16 6.43 20.13 -24.08
CA ALA A 16 5.10 19.67 -23.74
C ALA A 16 5.24 18.54 -22.71
N VAL A 17 5.05 18.88 -21.43
CA VAL A 17 4.83 17.90 -20.37
C VAL A 17 3.46 17.26 -20.65
N PRO A 18 3.36 15.93 -20.84
CA PRO A 18 2.06 15.30 -20.89
C PRO A 18 1.49 15.33 -19.46
N ILE A 19 0.57 16.28 -19.24
CA ILE A 19 -0.27 16.31 -18.04
C ILE A 19 -1.14 15.06 -18.08
N LEU A 20 -0.78 14.05 -17.30
CA LEU A 20 -1.64 12.90 -17.05
C LEU A 20 -2.73 13.37 -16.07
N ILE A 21 -3.84 13.85 -16.61
CA ILE A 21 -5.05 14.13 -15.83
C ILE A 21 -5.60 12.77 -15.37
N VAL A 22 -5.38 12.42 -14.11
CA VAL A 22 -6.11 11.33 -13.47
C VAL A 22 -7.49 11.88 -13.15
N ALA A 23 -8.43 11.65 -14.07
CA ALA A 23 -9.84 11.91 -13.85
C ALA A 23 -10.38 10.86 -12.88
N ILE A 24 -10.63 11.26 -11.63
CA ILE A 24 -11.53 10.57 -10.73
C ILE A 24 -12.94 10.80 -11.29
N GLY A 25 -13.51 9.78 -11.93
CA GLY A 25 -14.83 9.84 -12.55
C GLY A 25 -15.44 8.45 -12.62
N ALA A 26 -16.48 8.24 -11.80
CA ALA A 26 -17.33 7.07 -11.82
C ALA A 26 -17.87 6.81 -13.25
N GLY A 27 -17.55 5.63 -13.78
CA GLY A 27 -18.00 5.18 -15.09
C GLY A 27 -17.88 3.67 -15.18
N PHE A 28 -18.92 2.97 -14.71
CA PHE A 28 -19.16 1.57 -15.05
C PHE A 28 -19.32 1.46 -16.57
N LEU A 29 -18.25 1.06 -17.25
CA LEU A 29 -18.31 0.50 -18.59
C LEU A 29 -18.09 -1.00 -18.46
N ALA A 30 -19.20 -1.74 -18.48
CA ALA A 30 -19.20 -3.17 -18.62
C ALA A 30 -18.58 -3.54 -19.98
N ILE A 31 -17.30 -3.90 -19.97
CA ILE A 31 -16.68 -4.65 -21.06
C ILE A 31 -17.02 -6.12 -20.82
N SER A 32 -18.17 -6.54 -21.35
CA SER A 32 -18.55 -7.93 -21.50
C SER A 32 -17.70 -8.56 -22.61
N GLY A 33 -16.50 -9.02 -22.24
CA GLY A 33 -15.59 -9.70 -23.14
C GLY A 33 -14.53 -10.51 -22.40
N GLY A 34 -14.87 -11.76 -22.07
CA GLY A 34 -13.88 -12.83 -21.82
C GLY A 34 -13.31 -12.96 -20.41
N LEU A 35 -14.16 -13.10 -19.39
CA LEU A 35 -13.79 -13.65 -18.07
C LEU A 35 -14.09 -15.16 -17.97
N THR A 36 -13.80 -15.92 -19.02
CA THR A 36 -14.02 -17.38 -19.04
C THR A 36 -12.67 -18.11 -19.05
N SER A 37 -12.03 -18.23 -17.88
CA SER A 37 -11.17 -19.38 -17.49
C SER A 37 -10.65 -19.22 -16.05
N ARG A 38 -11.55 -19.05 -15.07
CA ARG A 38 -11.20 -19.11 -13.63
C ARG A 38 -11.70 -20.38 -12.94
N SER A 39 -12.38 -21.29 -13.65
CA SER A 39 -13.27 -22.30 -13.06
C SER A 39 -12.77 -23.75 -12.97
N ASP A 40 -11.57 -24.09 -13.44
CA ASP A 40 -11.20 -25.52 -13.58
C ASP A 40 -10.34 -26.07 -12.41
N LEU A 41 -9.95 -25.25 -11.43
CA LEU A 41 -9.02 -25.65 -10.36
C LEU A 41 -9.65 -25.84 -8.97
N LEU A 42 -10.67 -25.05 -8.63
CA LEU A 42 -11.39 -25.13 -7.37
C LEU A 42 -12.88 -25.05 -7.67
N SER A 43 -13.69 -25.87 -6.99
CA SER A 43 -15.14 -25.64 -6.98
C SER A 43 -15.48 -24.31 -6.28
N ASP A 44 -16.65 -23.74 -6.59
CA ASP A 44 -17.12 -22.49 -5.95
C ASP A 44 -17.10 -22.56 -4.42
N ALA A 45 -17.41 -23.74 -3.86
CA ALA A 45 -17.35 -23.97 -2.42
C ALA A 45 -15.92 -23.91 -1.87
N GLN A 46 -14.95 -24.54 -2.56
CA GLN A 46 -13.54 -24.50 -2.17
C GLN A 46 -12.94 -23.10 -2.33
N PHE A 47 -13.33 -22.37 -3.38
CA PHE A 47 -12.90 -21.00 -3.58
C PHE A 47 -13.44 -20.08 -2.47
N SER A 48 -14.71 -20.25 -2.10
CA SER A 48 -15.32 -19.50 -0.99
C SER A 48 -14.64 -19.80 0.36
N GLU A 49 -14.29 -21.06 0.61
CA GLU A 49 -13.55 -21.46 1.81
C GLU A 49 -12.13 -20.88 1.83
N LEU A 50 -11.42 -20.92 0.70
CA LEU A 50 -10.11 -20.31 0.57
C LEU A 50 -10.18 -18.80 0.80
N GLN A 51 -11.20 -18.14 0.24
CA GLN A 51 -11.42 -16.72 0.45
C GLN A 51 -11.65 -16.37 1.91
N GLU A 52 -12.43 -17.17 2.63
CA GLU A 52 -12.66 -16.97 4.07
C GLU A 52 -11.39 -17.16 4.91
N ARG A 53 -10.47 -18.03 4.47
CA ARG A 53 -9.16 -18.23 5.11
C ARG A 53 -8.19 -17.07 4.84
N VAL A 54 -8.18 -16.53 3.62
CA VAL A 54 -7.28 -15.43 3.22
C VAL A 54 -7.76 -14.09 3.76
N MET A 55 -9.06 -13.83 3.67
CA MET A 55 -9.70 -12.62 4.18
C MET A 55 -11.02 -13.02 4.83
N THR A 56 -10.99 -13.22 6.14
CA THR A 56 -12.17 -13.55 6.93
C THR A 56 -13.26 -12.50 6.73
N SER A 57 -14.50 -12.95 6.51
CA SER A 57 -15.66 -12.09 6.31
C SER A 57 -15.91 -11.11 7.46
N GLY A 58 -15.63 -11.52 8.70
CA GLY A 58 -15.69 -10.68 9.90
C GLY A 58 -14.50 -9.73 10.09
N GLY A 59 -13.55 -9.71 9.15
CA GLY A 59 -12.32 -8.93 9.27
C GLY A 59 -11.33 -9.49 10.28
N VAL A 60 -10.20 -8.79 10.43
CA VAL A 60 -9.10 -9.15 11.34
C VAL A 60 -8.82 -8.00 12.28
N GLU A 61 -8.67 -8.31 13.58
CA GLU A 61 -8.19 -7.34 14.55
C GLU A 61 -6.68 -7.13 14.36
N LEU A 62 -6.28 -5.88 14.22
CA LEU A 62 -4.89 -5.48 14.08
C LEU A 62 -4.28 -5.24 15.47
N PRO A 63 -3.00 -5.57 15.69
CA PRO A 63 -2.32 -5.36 16.96
C PRO A 63 -1.89 -3.89 17.15
N VAL A 64 -2.78 -2.95 16.84
CA VAL A 64 -2.58 -1.51 17.01
C VAL A 64 -3.83 -0.85 17.57
N VAL A 65 -3.62 0.10 18.48
CA VAL A 65 -4.62 1.07 18.92
C VAL A 65 -4.36 2.38 18.19
N TRP A 66 -5.40 2.98 17.59
CA TRP A 66 -5.24 4.23 16.83
C TRP A 66 -5.12 5.47 17.73
N GLY A 67 -5.83 5.47 18.87
CA GLY A 67 -5.86 6.61 19.78
C GLY A 67 -6.37 7.88 19.10
N ASP A 68 -5.67 8.99 19.33
CA ASP A 68 -5.97 10.32 18.81
C ASP A 68 -5.19 10.70 17.55
N LEU A 69 -4.55 9.72 16.87
CA LEU A 69 -3.67 9.98 15.73
C LEU A 69 -4.38 10.70 14.57
N GLY A 70 -5.64 10.36 14.29
CA GLY A 70 -6.43 11.07 13.26
C GLY A 70 -6.54 12.56 13.56
N ARG A 71 -6.90 12.91 14.81
CA ARG A 71 -7.04 14.30 15.24
C ARG A 71 -5.72 15.04 15.07
N ARG A 72 -4.61 14.43 15.48
CA ARG A 72 -3.27 15.01 15.34
C ARG A 72 -2.85 15.19 13.88
N LEU A 73 -3.25 14.29 12.98
CA LEU A 73 -3.03 14.43 11.54
C LEU A 73 -3.84 15.58 10.95
N VAL A 74 -5.08 15.79 11.42
CA VAL A 74 -5.91 16.94 11.02
C VAL A 74 -5.34 18.26 11.56
N GLU A 75 -4.92 18.29 12.83
CA GLU A 75 -4.33 19.45 13.48
C GLU A 75 -3.03 19.90 12.80
N THR A 76 -2.19 18.96 12.38
CA THR A 76 -0.93 19.25 11.68
C THR A 76 -1.12 19.65 10.21
N GLY A 77 -2.31 19.44 9.65
CA GLY A 77 -2.61 19.66 8.24
C GLY A 77 -2.21 18.51 7.32
N ALA A 78 -1.60 17.44 7.85
CA ALA A 78 -1.30 16.24 7.08
C ALA A 78 -2.57 15.59 6.48
N ILE A 79 -3.70 15.74 7.18
CA ILE A 79 -5.05 15.56 6.66
C ILE A 79 -5.78 16.91 6.67
N ASP A 80 -6.43 17.23 5.57
CA ASP A 80 -7.43 18.29 5.45
C ASP A 80 -8.82 17.67 5.63
N ASP A 81 -9.52 18.07 6.70
CA ASP A 81 -10.82 17.55 7.10
C ASP A 81 -11.91 17.76 6.02
N THR A 82 -11.83 18.89 5.32
CA THR A 82 -12.76 19.24 4.24
C THR A 82 -12.55 18.32 3.05
N LYS A 83 -11.31 18.16 2.58
CA LYS A 83 -10.98 17.24 1.48
C LYS A 83 -11.29 15.79 1.83
N TRP A 84 -11.09 15.41 3.09
CA TRP A 84 -11.43 14.08 3.59
C TRP A 84 -12.93 13.83 3.53
N GLY A 85 -13.73 14.80 3.99
CA GLY A 85 -15.19 14.74 3.89
C GLY A 85 -15.70 14.72 2.46
N GLU A 86 -15.05 15.43 1.53
CA GLU A 86 -15.39 15.37 0.10
C GLU A 86 -15.11 13.99 -0.52
N LEU A 87 -14.02 13.34 -0.12
CA LEU A 87 -13.64 12.02 -0.63
C LEU A 87 -14.60 10.92 -0.15
N TYR A 88 -14.95 10.92 1.14
CA TYR A 88 -15.71 9.83 1.77
C TYR A 88 -17.21 10.13 1.96
N GLY A 89 -17.60 11.39 1.88
CA GLY A 89 -18.97 11.81 2.16
C GLY A 89 -19.34 11.59 3.63
N THR A 90 -20.46 10.90 3.87
CA THR A 90 -20.92 10.63 5.24
C THR A 90 -20.13 9.49 5.85
N LEU A 91 -19.22 9.84 6.76
CA LEU A 91 -18.49 8.87 7.58
C LEU A 91 -19.43 8.11 8.52
N SER A 92 -19.18 6.82 8.69
CA SER A 92 -19.73 6.03 9.80
C SER A 92 -19.20 6.53 11.15
N GLU A 93 -19.86 6.15 12.24
CA GLU A 93 -19.38 6.53 13.59
C GLU A 93 -17.98 5.98 13.90
N ALA A 94 -17.64 4.79 13.39
CA ALA A 94 -16.31 4.22 13.53
C ALA A 94 -15.25 5.03 12.77
N GLU A 95 -15.55 5.46 11.53
CA GLU A 95 -14.65 6.30 10.74
C GLU A 95 -14.47 7.69 11.37
N LYS A 96 -15.54 8.31 11.86
CA LYS A 96 -15.45 9.58 12.60
C LYS A 96 -14.58 9.44 13.85
N LEU A 97 -14.72 8.34 14.59
CA LEU A 97 -13.92 8.07 15.77
C LEU A 97 -12.42 7.94 15.42
N LEU A 98 -12.09 7.35 14.28
CA LEU A 98 -10.71 7.27 13.80
C LEU A 98 -10.17 8.63 13.30
N LEU A 99 -11.01 9.49 12.71
CA LEU A 99 -10.57 10.79 12.21
C LEU A 99 -10.44 11.85 13.32
N ASP A 100 -11.47 12.02 14.15
CA ASP A 100 -11.57 13.17 15.07
C ASP A 100 -11.52 12.75 16.55
N GLY A 101 -11.72 11.46 16.81
CA GLY A 101 -11.86 10.87 18.14
C GLY A 101 -10.55 10.50 18.82
N ASP A 102 -10.71 9.86 19.98
CA ASP A 102 -9.67 9.08 20.64
C ASP A 102 -10.20 7.64 20.68
N ASN A 103 -9.65 6.77 19.83
CA ASN A 103 -10.07 5.37 19.74
C ASN A 103 -9.14 4.49 20.59
N PRO A 104 -9.54 4.09 21.81
CA PRO A 104 -8.72 3.23 22.67
C PRO A 104 -8.78 1.75 22.27
N GLU A 105 -9.68 1.39 21.34
CA GLU A 105 -9.86 0.02 20.91
C GLU A 105 -8.85 -0.36 19.82
N ARG A 106 -8.59 -1.67 19.73
CA ARG A 106 -7.79 -2.20 18.62
C ARG A 106 -8.52 -2.01 17.30
N MET A 107 -7.77 -1.61 16.29
CA MET A 107 -8.32 -1.43 14.95
C MET A 107 -8.73 -2.79 14.37
N ARG A 108 -9.80 -2.80 13.58
CA ARG A 108 -10.21 -3.97 12.79
C ARG A 108 -10.22 -3.61 11.33
N ILE A 109 -9.50 -4.38 10.51
CA ILE A 109 -9.59 -4.29 9.06
C ILE A 109 -10.66 -5.24 8.54
N THR A 110 -11.54 -4.72 7.69
CA THR A 110 -12.56 -5.47 6.96
C THR A 110 -12.47 -5.13 5.47
N ARG A 111 -13.22 -5.83 4.62
CA ARG A 111 -13.24 -5.52 3.18
C ARG A 111 -13.79 -4.12 2.91
N GLU A 112 -14.75 -3.69 3.73
CA GLU A 112 -15.47 -2.43 3.61
C GLU A 112 -14.58 -1.23 4.00
N ASN A 113 -13.81 -1.35 5.09
CA ASN A 113 -13.00 -0.23 5.60
C ASN A 113 -11.54 -0.25 5.14
N ALA A 114 -11.07 -1.30 4.45
CA ALA A 114 -9.67 -1.41 4.01
C ALA A 114 -9.17 -0.18 3.21
N PRO A 115 -9.95 0.42 2.29
CA PRO A 115 -9.54 1.64 1.59
C PRO A 115 -9.45 2.87 2.51
N TYR A 116 -10.29 2.94 3.55
CA TYR A 116 -10.27 4.02 4.53
C TYR A 116 -9.02 3.92 5.42
N LEU A 117 -8.74 2.72 5.93
CA LEU A 117 -7.54 2.46 6.74
C LEU A 117 -6.26 2.68 5.95
N LEU A 118 -6.24 2.34 4.65
CA LEU A 118 -5.11 2.62 3.77
C LEU A 118 -4.77 4.11 3.79
N ASN A 119 -5.76 4.99 3.60
CA ASN A 119 -5.51 6.42 3.55
C ASN A 119 -5.10 7.00 4.91
N LEU A 120 -5.63 6.49 6.02
CA LEU A 120 -5.18 6.90 7.36
C LEU A 120 -3.71 6.52 7.59
N PHE A 121 -3.34 5.27 7.31
CA PHE A 121 -1.96 4.83 7.47
C PHE A 121 -1.01 5.50 6.46
N TRP A 122 -1.50 5.82 5.26
CA TRP A 122 -0.74 6.61 4.28
C TRP A 122 -0.46 8.02 4.81
N ALA A 123 -1.48 8.73 5.29
CA ALA A 123 -1.31 10.04 5.91
C ALA A 123 -0.29 9.99 7.05
N PHE A 124 -0.42 8.99 7.92
CA PHE A 124 0.48 8.78 9.05
C PHE A 124 1.91 8.49 8.62
N GLY A 125 2.12 7.52 7.73
CA GLY A 125 3.46 7.15 7.25
C GLY A 125 4.14 8.28 6.47
N LEU A 126 3.38 9.11 5.75
CA LEU A 126 3.94 10.29 5.09
C LEU A 126 4.35 11.36 6.10
N ALA A 127 3.50 11.61 7.09
CA ALA A 127 3.64 12.73 8.02
C ALA A 127 4.65 12.47 9.15
N ASN A 128 4.71 11.23 9.64
CA ASN A 128 5.53 10.86 10.77
C ASN A 128 7.02 10.88 10.39
N LYS A 129 7.84 11.41 11.30
CA LYS A 129 9.28 11.47 11.09
C LYS A 129 9.92 10.09 11.25
N ASN A 130 10.58 9.60 10.20
CA ASN A 130 11.30 8.34 10.17
C ASN A 130 12.58 8.41 9.30
N PRO A 131 13.75 7.95 9.79
CA PRO A 131 14.99 7.89 9.01
C PRO A 131 14.90 7.10 7.69
N ILE A 132 13.96 6.15 7.55
CA ILE A 132 13.73 5.41 6.29
C ILE A 132 13.36 6.37 5.15
N LEU A 133 12.61 7.43 5.46
CA LEU A 133 12.19 8.45 4.49
C LEU A 133 13.35 9.38 4.09
N GLU A 134 14.46 9.37 4.82
CA GLU A 134 15.65 10.18 4.50
C GLU A 134 16.66 9.44 3.61
N ASP A 135 16.39 8.18 3.25
CA ASP A 135 17.33 7.34 2.51
C ASP A 135 17.62 7.89 1.10
N LYS A 136 18.89 8.26 0.87
CA LYS A 136 19.40 8.76 -0.42
C LYS A 136 19.49 7.69 -1.51
N LYS A 137 19.23 6.43 -1.20
CA LYS A 137 19.09 5.35 -2.18
C LYS A 137 17.62 5.08 -2.54
N GLY A 138 16.69 5.47 -1.68
CA GLY A 138 15.25 5.32 -1.86
C GLY A 138 14.59 6.67 -2.12
N MET A 139 13.70 7.09 -1.22
CA MET A 139 12.85 8.28 -1.39
C MET A 139 13.65 9.57 -1.68
N MET A 140 14.82 9.76 -1.07
CA MET A 140 15.61 10.99 -1.24
C MET A 140 16.68 10.88 -2.32
N ASN A 141 16.62 9.86 -3.17
CA ASN A 141 17.60 9.67 -4.23
C ASN A 141 17.51 10.79 -5.29
N PRO A 142 18.60 11.55 -5.54
CA PRO A 142 18.61 12.62 -6.53
C PRO A 142 18.30 12.15 -7.96
N ALA A 143 18.57 10.87 -8.27
CA ALA A 143 18.23 10.30 -9.58
C ALA A 143 16.71 10.30 -9.87
N TYR A 144 15.88 10.36 -8.82
CA TYR A 144 14.42 10.46 -8.93
C TYR A 144 13.90 11.90 -8.77
N GLY A 145 14.78 12.89 -8.58
CA GLY A 145 14.38 14.26 -8.25
C GLY A 145 14.00 14.47 -6.78
N GLY A 146 14.33 13.51 -5.90
CA GLY A 146 13.94 13.52 -4.49
C GLY A 146 12.55 12.95 -4.25
N ALA A 147 12.03 13.13 -3.03
CA ALA A 147 10.83 12.42 -2.59
C ALA A 147 9.52 12.94 -3.20
N GLY A 148 9.46 14.16 -3.76
CA GLY A 148 8.20 14.79 -4.16
C GLY A 148 7.50 14.19 -5.39
N GLY A 149 8.22 13.43 -6.22
CA GLY A 149 7.68 12.87 -7.48
C GLY A 149 6.99 11.50 -7.34
N PHE A 150 6.98 10.92 -6.14
CA PHE A 150 6.46 9.57 -5.93
C PHE A 150 4.94 9.55 -5.76
N ALA A 151 4.32 8.40 -6.04
CA ALA A 151 2.89 8.23 -5.86
C ALA A 151 2.49 8.34 -4.37
N SER A 152 3.39 8.00 -3.45
CA SER A 152 3.20 8.18 -2.01
C SER A 152 3.25 9.63 -1.53
N THR A 153 3.77 10.57 -2.31
CA THR A 153 3.96 11.98 -1.90
C THR A 153 3.16 12.89 -2.81
N GLY A 154 3.51 12.97 -4.10
CA GLY A 154 2.79 13.75 -5.10
C GLY A 154 1.36 13.27 -5.35
N GLY A 155 1.05 12.00 -5.02
CA GLY A 155 -0.32 11.48 -5.04
C GLY A 155 -1.15 11.85 -3.81
N TRP A 156 -0.55 12.36 -2.73
CA TRP A 156 -1.23 12.67 -1.47
C TRP A 156 -1.91 14.04 -1.51
N ILE A 157 -3.04 14.16 -2.20
CA ILE A 157 -3.73 15.45 -2.38
C ILE A 157 -4.62 15.88 -1.20
N LEU A 158 -4.69 15.05 -0.15
CA LEU A 158 -5.60 15.21 1.00
C LEU A 158 -4.99 16.02 2.15
N SER A 159 -3.82 16.62 1.97
CA SER A 159 -3.21 17.52 2.96
C SER A 159 -3.64 18.98 2.75
N ARG A 160 -3.43 19.79 3.78
CA ARG A 160 -3.58 21.25 3.70
C ARG A 160 -2.26 21.85 3.23
N GLY A 161 -2.23 22.38 2.01
CA GLY A 161 -1.01 22.89 1.40
C GLY A 161 -0.32 21.82 0.55
N ASP A 162 1.00 21.94 0.40
CA ASP A 162 1.81 20.98 -0.35
C ASP A 162 2.13 19.75 0.51
N PRO A 163 1.95 18.51 0.01
CA PRO A 163 2.24 17.29 0.78
C PRO A 163 3.68 17.22 1.30
N MET A 164 4.63 17.84 0.60
CA MET A 164 6.03 17.89 1.00
C MET A 164 6.28 18.80 2.20
N GLU A 165 5.35 19.67 2.59
CA GLU A 165 5.42 20.41 3.85
C GLU A 165 5.22 19.48 5.07
N HIS A 166 4.54 18.36 4.87
CA HIS A 166 4.27 17.37 5.92
C HIS A 166 5.15 16.13 5.83
N TYR A 167 5.76 15.86 4.68
CA TYR A 167 6.62 14.71 4.46
C TYR A 167 7.76 14.62 5.47
N ASN A 168 7.76 13.55 6.28
CA ASN A 168 8.80 13.25 7.26
C ASN A 168 9.03 14.40 8.29
N THR A 169 7.99 15.17 8.60
CA THR A 169 8.11 16.41 9.38
C THR A 169 7.69 16.24 10.84
N HIS A 170 6.61 15.51 11.10
CA HIS A 170 5.90 15.57 12.38
C HIS A 170 6.34 14.44 13.32
N SER A 171 6.49 14.75 14.61
CA SER A 171 6.77 13.73 15.64
C SER A 171 5.47 13.16 16.20
N LEU A 172 4.73 12.44 15.35
CA LEU A 172 3.44 11.84 15.74
C LEU A 172 3.68 10.64 16.67
N VAL A 173 4.64 9.80 16.32
CA VAL A 173 5.13 8.67 17.09
C VAL A 173 6.66 8.68 17.04
N THR A 174 7.31 8.43 18.19
CA THR A 174 8.77 8.35 18.28
C THR A 174 9.19 6.93 18.60
N LEU A 175 10.11 6.39 17.80
CA LEU A 175 10.68 5.06 17.99
C LEU A 175 12.00 5.15 18.77
N THR A 176 12.23 4.17 19.65
CA THR A 176 13.56 3.89 20.19
C THR A 176 14.48 3.31 19.11
N GLU A 177 15.79 3.31 19.35
CA GLU A 177 16.76 2.71 18.41
C GLU A 177 16.43 1.25 18.09
N ALA A 178 16.11 0.43 19.09
CA ALA A 178 15.75 -0.97 18.88
C ALA A 178 14.45 -1.14 18.06
N GLN A 179 13.45 -0.27 18.28
CA GLN A 179 12.23 -0.27 17.48
C GLN A 179 12.51 0.17 16.03
N GLN A 180 13.39 1.16 15.83
CA GLN A 180 13.81 1.62 14.51
C GLN A 180 14.60 0.55 13.74
N GLU A 181 15.48 -0.19 14.40
CA GLU A 181 16.19 -1.32 13.81
C GLU A 181 15.23 -2.43 13.36
N LEU A 182 14.21 -2.72 14.18
CA LEU A 182 13.22 -3.74 13.85
C LEU A 182 12.39 -3.36 12.63
N ILE A 183 11.91 -2.12 12.54
CA ILE A 183 11.17 -1.66 11.35
C ILE A 183 12.05 -1.58 10.11
N ASP A 184 13.32 -1.17 10.22
CA ASP A 184 14.26 -1.19 9.08
C ASP A 184 14.43 -2.61 8.53
N LYS A 185 14.58 -3.60 9.41
CA LYS A 185 14.65 -5.03 9.03
C LYS A 185 13.37 -5.50 8.33
N ILE A 186 12.21 -5.28 8.94
CA ILE A 186 10.94 -5.85 8.46
C ILE A 186 10.49 -5.19 7.16
N SER A 187 10.55 -3.86 7.08
CA SER A 187 10.11 -3.12 5.89
C SER A 187 10.88 -3.50 4.62
N ARG A 188 12.11 -4.01 4.74
CA ARG A 188 12.91 -4.52 3.59
C ARG A 188 12.39 -5.83 3.01
N GLY A 189 11.66 -6.63 3.79
CA GLY A 189 11.15 -7.93 3.37
C GLY A 189 9.69 -7.92 2.94
N ILE A 190 8.98 -6.79 3.08
CA ILE A 190 7.56 -6.68 2.70
C ILE A 190 7.45 -6.05 1.31
N TYR A 191 6.78 -6.75 0.41
CA TYR A 191 6.51 -6.32 -0.96
C TYR A 191 5.01 -6.22 -1.23
N ARG A 192 4.67 -5.66 -2.38
CA ARG A 192 3.31 -5.39 -2.86
C ARG A 192 3.26 -5.58 -4.39
N PRO A 193 2.16 -6.09 -4.94
CA PRO A 193 2.14 -6.67 -6.29
C PRO A 193 2.21 -5.63 -7.42
N CYS A 194 2.26 -4.34 -7.09
CA CYS A 194 2.31 -3.25 -8.06
C CYS A 194 3.74 -2.84 -8.48
N CYS A 195 4.77 -3.22 -7.72
CA CYS A 195 6.18 -2.91 -8.06
C CYS A 195 7.17 -3.92 -7.45
N ASP A 196 8.45 -3.78 -7.79
CA ASP A 196 9.55 -4.59 -7.21
C ASP A 196 10.25 -3.89 -6.03
N ASN A 197 9.68 -2.81 -5.52
CA ASN A 197 10.23 -2.07 -4.38
C ASN A 197 9.64 -2.58 -3.05
N PRO A 198 10.47 -2.79 -2.01
CA PRO A 198 9.98 -3.18 -0.69
C PRO A 198 9.27 -2.00 0.01
N THR A 199 8.64 -2.24 1.14
CA THR A 199 8.08 -1.18 2.01
C THR A 199 9.15 -0.20 2.50
N HIS A 200 10.41 -0.65 2.64
CA HIS A 200 11.56 0.22 2.94
C HIS A 200 11.82 1.30 1.88
N PHE A 201 11.30 1.10 0.66
CA PHE A 201 11.18 2.16 -0.34
C PHE A 201 9.68 2.44 -0.61
N PRO A 202 9.04 3.28 0.22
CA PRO A 202 7.59 3.53 0.19
C PRO A 202 7.21 4.53 -0.92
N ASP A 203 7.50 4.20 -2.17
CA ASP A 203 7.26 5.05 -3.36
C ASP A 203 5.78 5.16 -3.82
N CYS A 204 4.89 4.38 -3.22
CA CYS A 204 3.45 4.41 -3.50
C CYS A 204 2.63 4.43 -2.21
N ASN A 205 1.35 4.78 -2.34
CA ASN A 205 0.41 4.85 -1.24
C ASN A 205 0.39 3.60 -0.35
N HIS A 206 0.38 2.40 -0.94
CA HIS A 206 0.40 1.14 -0.18
C HIS A 206 1.72 0.91 0.56
N GLY A 207 2.86 1.29 -0.04
CA GLY A 207 4.16 1.21 0.62
C GLY A 207 4.24 2.16 1.81
N MET A 208 3.78 3.40 1.63
CA MET A 208 3.74 4.40 2.69
C MET A 208 2.76 4.03 3.81
N ALA A 209 1.58 3.52 3.45
CA ALA A 209 0.60 3.01 4.41
C ALA A 209 1.15 1.81 5.20
N MET A 210 1.81 0.86 4.54
CA MET A 210 2.43 -0.27 5.24
C MET A 210 3.55 0.22 6.18
N LEU A 211 4.37 1.19 5.76
CA LEU A 211 5.38 1.78 6.63
C LEU A 211 4.74 2.41 7.88
N GLY A 212 3.72 3.26 7.70
CA GLY A 212 3.00 3.88 8.82
C GLY A 212 2.34 2.85 9.74
N PHE A 213 1.75 1.79 9.20
CA PHE A 213 1.20 0.70 10.01
C PHE A 213 2.27 0.03 10.87
N LEU A 214 3.44 -0.29 10.30
CA LEU A 214 4.56 -0.93 11.02
C LEU A 214 5.17 0.01 12.07
N GLU A 215 5.26 1.31 11.80
CA GLU A 215 5.69 2.32 12.78
C GLU A 215 4.78 2.32 14.00
N LEU A 216 3.46 2.29 13.78
CA LEU A 216 2.50 2.26 14.86
C LEU A 216 2.62 0.96 15.68
N MET A 217 2.68 -0.19 15.01
CA MET A 217 2.87 -1.50 15.65
C MET A 217 4.10 -1.53 16.55
N VAL A 218 5.26 -1.16 15.99
CA VAL A 218 6.52 -1.28 16.72
C VAL A 218 6.60 -0.30 17.88
N SER A 219 6.00 0.90 17.74
CA SER A 219 5.89 1.87 18.83
C SER A 219 5.08 1.37 20.02
N GLN A 220 4.12 0.48 19.77
CA GLN A 220 3.26 -0.15 20.77
C GLN A 220 3.81 -1.48 21.29
N GLY A 221 5.04 -1.84 20.90
CA GLY A 221 5.74 -3.02 21.41
C GLY A 221 5.36 -4.33 20.72
N ALA A 222 4.81 -4.28 19.51
CA ALA A 222 4.59 -5.48 18.71
C ALA A 222 5.90 -6.23 18.46
N SER A 223 5.84 -7.56 18.56
CA SER A 223 6.96 -8.44 18.22
C SER A 223 7.16 -8.54 16.71
N GLU A 224 8.35 -8.99 16.29
CA GLU A 224 8.65 -9.25 14.87
C GLU A 224 7.62 -10.19 14.23
N SER A 225 7.23 -11.25 14.95
CA SER A 225 6.25 -12.22 14.45
C SER A 225 4.88 -11.58 14.23
N GLU A 226 4.41 -10.76 15.18
CA GLU A 226 3.13 -10.07 15.03
C GLU A 226 3.16 -9.09 13.85
N MET A 227 4.28 -8.43 13.60
CA MET A 227 4.45 -7.52 12.46
C MET A 227 4.36 -8.24 11.11
N TRP A 228 4.97 -9.43 10.96
CA TRP A 228 4.84 -10.22 9.74
C TRP A 228 3.41 -10.70 9.51
N GLU A 229 2.77 -11.27 10.53
CA GLU A 229 1.39 -11.77 10.43
C GLU A 229 0.38 -10.66 10.15
N ALA A 230 0.51 -9.52 10.84
CA ALA A 230 -0.37 -8.38 10.64
C ALA A 230 -0.16 -7.73 9.27
N ALA A 231 1.08 -7.64 8.78
CA ALA A 231 1.35 -7.16 7.42
C ALA A 231 0.75 -8.08 6.35
N LEU A 232 0.78 -9.41 6.58
CA LEU A 232 0.15 -10.40 5.69
C LEU A 232 -1.36 -10.20 5.66
N ALA A 233 -1.99 -10.03 6.82
CA ALA A 233 -3.41 -9.75 6.91
C ALA A 233 -3.76 -8.44 6.16
N VAL A 234 -3.07 -7.34 6.46
CA VAL A 234 -3.33 -6.03 5.86
C VAL A 234 -3.17 -6.06 4.34
N ASN A 235 -2.07 -6.62 3.83
CA ASN A 235 -1.89 -6.75 2.38
C ASN A 235 -2.95 -7.67 1.74
N SER A 236 -3.41 -8.70 2.42
CA SER A 236 -4.49 -9.57 1.92
C SER A 236 -5.78 -8.78 1.70
N PHE A 237 -6.12 -7.84 2.61
CA PHE A 237 -7.27 -6.96 2.45
C PHE A 237 -7.05 -5.86 1.40
N TRP A 238 -5.83 -5.35 1.24
CA TRP A 238 -5.52 -4.34 0.21
C TRP A 238 -5.39 -4.91 -1.20
N PHE A 239 -4.99 -6.18 -1.32
CA PHE A 239 -4.78 -6.86 -2.61
C PHE A 239 -5.50 -8.22 -2.65
N PRO A 240 -6.84 -8.25 -2.51
CA PRO A 240 -7.63 -9.47 -2.35
C PRO A 240 -7.33 -10.52 -3.43
N ASP A 241 -7.43 -10.15 -4.70
CA ASP A 241 -7.22 -11.06 -5.83
C ASP A 241 -5.80 -11.63 -5.88
N THR A 242 -4.80 -10.83 -5.48
CA THR A 242 -3.40 -11.24 -5.46
C THR A 242 -3.19 -12.32 -4.42
N TYR A 243 -3.66 -12.08 -3.19
CA TYR A 243 -3.46 -13.01 -2.09
C TYR A 243 -4.31 -14.28 -2.22
N LEU A 244 -5.48 -14.21 -2.87
CA LEU A 244 -6.24 -15.41 -3.28
C LEU A 244 -5.47 -16.26 -4.30
N THR A 245 -4.81 -15.62 -5.26
CA THR A 245 -3.99 -16.31 -6.26
C THR A 245 -2.76 -16.95 -5.62
N ILE A 246 -2.07 -16.23 -4.73
CA ILE A 246 -0.94 -16.79 -3.97
C ILE A 246 -1.41 -17.94 -3.07
N ALA A 247 -2.55 -17.82 -2.40
CA ALA A 247 -3.10 -18.89 -1.58
C ALA A 247 -3.44 -20.14 -2.41
N THR A 248 -3.96 -19.96 -3.62
CA THR A 248 -4.20 -21.05 -4.56
C THR A 248 -2.89 -21.74 -4.96
N TYR A 249 -1.85 -20.95 -5.24
CA TYR A 249 -0.51 -21.45 -5.57
C TYR A 249 0.11 -22.26 -4.43
N MET A 250 -0.04 -21.81 -3.19
CA MET A 250 0.43 -22.52 -2.00
C MET A 250 -0.34 -23.83 -1.79
N LEU A 251 -1.66 -23.81 -1.98
CA LEU A 251 -2.51 -24.99 -1.87
C LEU A 251 -2.11 -26.06 -2.89
N GLN A 252 -1.82 -25.68 -4.14
CA GLN A 252 -1.32 -26.58 -5.19
C GLN A 252 0.01 -27.26 -4.81
N ARG A 253 0.78 -26.67 -3.89
CA ARG A 253 2.04 -27.18 -3.36
C ARG A 253 1.89 -27.91 -2.02
N GLY A 254 0.66 -28.09 -1.56
CA GLY A 254 0.35 -28.81 -0.32
C GLY A 254 0.43 -27.96 0.95
N THR A 255 0.55 -26.63 0.84
CA THR A 255 0.58 -25.72 2.00
C THR A 255 -0.78 -25.03 2.15
N LEU A 256 -1.44 -25.22 3.29
CA LEU A 256 -2.67 -24.52 3.62
C LEU A 256 -2.38 -23.07 3.98
N TRP A 257 -3.31 -22.14 3.69
CA TRP A 257 -3.11 -20.72 4.00
C TRP A 257 -2.76 -20.44 5.46
N LYS A 258 -3.39 -21.15 6.40
CA LYS A 258 -3.09 -21.02 7.84
C LYS A 258 -1.68 -21.47 8.26
N ASP A 259 -0.97 -22.16 7.37
CA ASP A 259 0.34 -22.78 7.62
C ASP A 259 1.45 -22.11 6.75
N VAL A 260 1.14 -21.02 6.03
CA VAL A 260 2.15 -20.29 5.25
C VAL A 260 3.08 -19.49 6.17
N ASP A 261 4.33 -19.34 5.75
CA ASP A 261 5.24 -18.38 6.39
C ASP A 261 4.94 -16.97 5.87
N ALA A 262 4.50 -16.07 6.76
CA ALA A 262 4.12 -14.72 6.38
C ALA A 262 5.27 -13.93 5.75
N ARG A 263 6.51 -14.12 6.22
CA ARG A 263 7.69 -13.43 5.69
C ARG A 263 8.03 -13.91 4.28
N GLU A 264 7.86 -15.19 4.00
CA GLU A 264 8.01 -15.76 2.66
C GLU A 264 6.97 -15.17 1.69
N VAL A 265 5.69 -15.24 2.07
CA VAL A 265 4.58 -14.77 1.22
C VAL A 265 4.66 -13.26 0.96
N LEU A 266 5.02 -12.46 1.96
CA LEU A 266 5.23 -11.02 1.80
C LEU A 266 6.50 -10.69 1.01
N GLY A 267 7.39 -11.67 0.87
CA GLY A 267 8.69 -11.52 0.23
C GLY A 267 8.61 -11.24 -1.27
N ARG A 268 9.77 -10.90 -1.83
CA ARG A 268 9.92 -10.53 -3.23
C ARG A 268 9.38 -11.60 -4.18
N ASP A 269 9.58 -12.87 -3.87
CA ASP A 269 9.27 -13.95 -4.81
C ASP A 269 7.77 -14.22 -4.99
N TYR A 270 6.94 -13.70 -4.08
CA TYR A 270 5.49 -13.88 -4.09
C TYR A 270 4.75 -12.56 -4.25
N SER A 271 5.11 -11.55 -3.45
CA SER A 271 4.32 -10.32 -3.35
C SER A 271 4.88 -9.15 -4.15
N SER A 272 6.08 -9.23 -4.75
CA SER A 272 6.51 -8.18 -5.70
C SER A 272 5.78 -8.29 -7.04
N ALA A 273 5.81 -7.24 -7.87
CA ALA A 273 5.24 -7.32 -9.22
C ALA A 273 5.80 -8.49 -10.04
N SER A 274 7.12 -8.66 -10.05
CA SER A 274 7.77 -9.76 -10.77
C SER A 274 7.52 -11.12 -10.12
N GLY A 275 7.45 -11.19 -8.79
CA GLY A 275 7.14 -12.41 -8.04
C GLY A 275 5.72 -12.89 -8.30
N TYR A 276 4.76 -11.99 -8.11
CA TYR A 276 3.35 -12.26 -8.33
C TYR A 276 3.07 -12.66 -9.78
N ALA A 277 3.69 -12.01 -10.77
CA ALA A 277 3.52 -12.37 -12.17
C ALA A 277 3.93 -13.83 -12.45
N ARG A 278 5.01 -14.32 -11.81
CA ARG A 278 5.41 -15.74 -11.92
C ARG A 278 4.38 -16.65 -11.25
N VAL A 279 4.00 -16.35 -10.01
CA VAL A 279 2.99 -17.10 -9.26
C VAL A 279 1.69 -17.23 -10.05
N ALA A 280 1.17 -16.11 -10.57
CA ALA A 280 -0.06 -16.08 -11.34
C ALA A 280 0.04 -16.90 -12.64
N SER A 281 1.18 -16.86 -13.33
CA SER A 281 1.37 -17.66 -14.55
C SER A 281 1.33 -19.17 -14.28
N GLU A 282 1.85 -19.61 -13.14
CA GLU A 282 1.85 -21.02 -12.76
C GLU A 282 0.45 -21.50 -12.38
N VAL A 283 -0.31 -20.69 -11.62
CA VAL A 283 -1.71 -20.98 -11.29
C VAL A 283 -2.55 -21.09 -12.57
N GLN A 284 -2.36 -20.19 -13.54
CA GLN A 284 -3.07 -20.22 -14.82
C GLN A 284 -2.70 -21.46 -15.67
N SER A 285 -1.42 -21.81 -15.73
CA SER A 285 -0.94 -22.93 -16.56
C SER A 285 -1.50 -24.29 -16.14
N GLN A 286 -1.80 -24.48 -14.84
CA GLN A 286 -2.36 -25.72 -14.32
C GLN A 286 -3.88 -25.83 -14.51
N GLY A 287 -4.57 -24.70 -14.76
CA GLY A 287 -5.99 -24.68 -15.12
C GLY A 287 -6.26 -24.85 -16.63
N GLY A 288 -5.21 -24.92 -17.45
CA GLY A 288 -5.28 -24.95 -18.92
C GLY A 288 -4.73 -26.21 -19.56
N GLN A 289 -4.94 -27.39 -18.96
CA GLN A 289 -4.50 -28.65 -19.58
C GLN A 289 -5.67 -29.33 -20.32
N GLY A 290 -5.94 -28.82 -21.54
CA GLY A 290 -7.03 -29.31 -22.38
C GLY A 290 -7.14 -28.65 -23.75
N SER A 291 -6.04 -28.49 -24.48
CA SER A 291 -6.14 -28.32 -25.94
C SER A 291 -5.20 -29.30 -26.63
N SER A 292 -5.81 -30.45 -26.96
CA SER A 292 -5.27 -31.51 -27.80
C SER A 292 -4.81 -30.94 -29.14
N CYS A 293 -3.63 -31.36 -29.60
CA CYS A 293 -3.30 -31.33 -31.00
C CYS A 293 -4.45 -31.95 -31.82
N GLY A 294 -4.98 -31.19 -32.77
CA GLY A 294 -5.91 -31.65 -33.79
C GLY A 294 -5.63 -30.82 -35.03
N VAL A 295 -5.20 -31.52 -36.08
CA VAL A 295 -4.88 -31.05 -37.44
C VAL A 295 -5.76 -29.93 -37.99
#